data_AF-C0FUU9-F1
#
_entry.id   AF-C0FUU9-F1
#
_cell.length_a   1.000
_cell.length_b   1.000
_cell.length_c   1.000
_cell.angle_alpha   90.00
_cell.angle_beta   90.00
_cell.angle_gamma   90.00
#
_symmetry.space_group_name_H-M   'P 1'
#
loop_
_entity.id
_entity.type
_entity.pdbx_description
1 polymer ?
#
loop_
_entity_poly.entity_id
_entity_poly.type
_entity_poly.pdbx_seq_one_letter_code
_entity_poly.pdbx_strand_id
1 'polypeptide(L)'
;MGILILFGILNILGVKKAGIVQTILAALLGISVVTLTIAALVSSKTSFANMAPWWGFHKSEAVAAWTNGTYTSIDEFANSGTVGAVSAILATFAIAPWAYVGFDTIPQAAEEFKFSYKKVSGIMIVAIIFGCFVYTANNTITAAALENWPKQP
;
A
#
# COMPACT_ATOMS: atom_id res chain seq x y z
N MET A 1 19.30 9.27 -11.14
CA MET A 1 19.23 10.07 -12.39
C MET A 1 19.16 9.21 -13.66
N GLY A 2 19.97 8.14 -13.81
CA GLY A 2 19.95 7.30 -15.02
C GLY A 2 18.59 6.69 -15.38
N ILE A 3 17.80 6.24 -14.39
CA ILE A 3 16.45 5.71 -14.64
C ILE A 3 15.49 6.77 -15.21
N LEU A 4 15.61 8.04 -14.77
CA LEU A 4 14.76 9.13 -15.24
C LEU A 4 15.09 9.51 -16.68
N ILE A 5 16.39 9.49 -17.04
CA ILE A 5 16.84 9.73 -18.42
C ILE A 5 16.35 8.60 -19.33
N LEU A 6 16.43 7.35 -18.88
CA LEU A 6 15.90 6.19 -19.61
C LEU A 6 14.38 6.32 -19.84
N PHE A 7 13.59 6.61 -18.80
CA PHE A 7 12.15 6.82 -18.96
C PHE A 7 11.81 8.03 -19.83
N GLY A 8 12.58 9.12 -19.75
CA GLY A 8 12.44 10.28 -20.63
C GLY A 8 12.67 9.92 -22.10
N ILE A 9 13.73 9.17 -22.40
CA ILE A 9 14.03 8.69 -23.76
C ILE A 9 12.94 7.73 -24.26
N LEU A 10 12.50 6.80 -23.42
CA LEU A 10 11.43 5.84 -23.78
C LEU A 10 10.08 6.52 -24.03
N ASN A 11 9.75 7.57 -23.28
CA ASN A 11 8.53 8.37 -23.51
C ASN A 11 8.59 9.15 -24.84
N ILE A 12 9.78 9.54 -25.31
CA ILE A 12 9.97 10.27 -26.59
C ILE A 12 10.04 9.30 -27.80
N LEU A 13 10.65 8.12 -27.66
CA LEU A 13 10.93 7.21 -28.78
C LEU A 13 9.72 6.40 -29.28
N GLY A 14 8.56 6.47 -28.61
CA GLY A 14 7.31 6.03 -29.22
C GLY A 14 6.26 5.49 -28.26
N VAL A 15 5.09 6.15 -28.30
CA VAL A 15 3.86 5.81 -27.55
C VAL A 15 3.43 4.34 -27.70
N LYS A 16 3.69 3.71 -28.86
CA LYS A 16 3.32 2.31 -29.10
C LYS A 16 4.14 1.32 -28.25
N LYS A 17 5.42 1.60 -28.00
CA LYS A 17 6.27 0.76 -27.12
C LYS A 17 5.95 1.03 -25.65
N ALA A 18 5.63 2.28 -25.30
CA ALA A 18 5.22 2.66 -23.95
C ALA A 18 3.92 1.93 -23.50
N GLY A 19 2.91 1.84 -24.37
CA GLY A 19 1.66 1.13 -24.05
C GLY A 19 1.85 -0.37 -23.77
N ILE A 20 2.74 -1.04 -24.51
CA ILE A 20 3.10 -2.45 -24.26
C ILE A 20 3.79 -2.58 -22.89
N VAL A 21 4.77 -1.71 -22.61
CA VAL A 21 5.48 -1.70 -21.32
C VAL A 21 4.51 -1.46 -20.16
N GLN A 22 3.59 -0.50 -20.28
CA GLN A 22 2.57 -0.23 -19.26
C GLN A 22 1.67 -1.44 -19.01
N THR A 23 1.26 -2.14 -20.07
CA THR A 23 0.42 -3.35 -19.95
C THR A 23 1.16 -4.47 -19.24
N ILE A 24 2.45 -4.69 -19.57
CA ILE A 24 3.29 -5.69 -18.91
C ILE A 24 3.45 -5.35 -17.43
N LEU A 25 3.76 -4.10 -17.09
CA LEU A 25 3.94 -3.67 -15.71
C LEU A 25 2.64 -3.80 -14.90
N ALA A 26 1.49 -3.45 -15.48
CA ALA A 26 0.19 -3.63 -14.84
C ALA A 26 -0.14 -5.10 -14.59
N ALA A 27 0.15 -5.99 -15.56
CA ALA A 27 -0.04 -7.42 -15.40
C ALA A 27 0.88 -8.01 -14.31
N LEU A 28 2.15 -7.62 -14.29
CA LEU A 28 3.11 -8.03 -13.26
C LEU A 28 2.67 -7.57 -11.86
N LEU A 29 2.13 -6.35 -11.75
CA LEU A 29 1.59 -5.84 -10.50
C LEU A 29 0.36 -6.64 -10.04
N GLY A 30 -0.55 -7.01 -10.95
CA GLY A 30 -1.68 -7.88 -10.60
C GLY A 30 -1.23 -9.27 -10.12
N ILE A 31 -0.26 -9.88 -10.82
CA ILE A 31 0.29 -11.19 -10.47
C ILE A 31 1.00 -11.16 -9.12
N SER A 32 1.77 -10.12 -8.82
CA SER A 32 2.50 -10.03 -7.56
C SER A 32 1.57 -9.95 -6.36
N VAL A 33 0.48 -9.19 -6.45
CA VAL A 33 -0.53 -9.08 -5.38
C VAL A 33 -1.20 -10.43 -5.12
N VAL A 34 -1.61 -11.15 -6.17
CA VAL A 34 -2.22 -12.48 -6.03
C VAL A 34 -1.22 -13.45 -5.40
N THR A 35 0.04 -13.42 -5.84
CA THR A 35 1.10 -14.27 -5.30
C THR A 35 1.35 -14.00 -3.81
N LEU A 36 1.45 -12.73 -3.41
CA LEU A 36 1.61 -12.34 -2.00
C LEU A 36 0.42 -12.79 -1.15
N THR A 37 -0.80 -12.67 -1.68
CA THR A 37 -2.02 -13.10 -0.98
C THR A 37 -2.03 -14.59 -0.73
N ILE A 38 -1.71 -15.40 -1.75
CA ILE A 38 -1.62 -16.86 -1.60
C ILE A 38 -0.50 -17.24 -0.65
N ALA A 39 0.68 -16.62 -0.77
CA ALA A 39 1.82 -16.87 0.10
C ALA A 39 1.49 -16.59 1.57
N ALA A 40 0.76 -15.51 1.85
CA ALA A 40 0.33 -15.17 3.19
C ALA A 40 -0.66 -16.19 3.78
N LEU A 41 -1.58 -16.71 2.97
CA LEU A 41 -2.57 -17.71 3.40
C LEU A 41 -1.94 -19.07 3.73
N VAL A 42 -0.85 -19.44 3.04
CA VAL A 42 -0.15 -20.73 3.25
C VAL A 42 0.95 -20.61 4.31
N SER A 43 1.43 -19.40 4.61
CA SER A 43 2.52 -19.17 5.54
C SER A 43 2.12 -19.41 6.99
N SER A 44 2.86 -20.28 7.68
CA SER A 44 2.75 -20.52 9.12
C SER A 44 3.23 -19.35 9.99
N LYS A 45 3.89 -18.35 9.39
CA LYS A 45 4.33 -17.13 10.07
C LYS A 45 3.24 -16.06 10.11
N THR A 46 2.22 -16.18 9.28
CA THR A 46 1.10 -15.23 9.26
C THR A 46 0.25 -15.43 10.51
N SER A 47 0.21 -14.42 11.37
CA SER A 47 -0.59 -14.45 12.60
C SER A 47 -1.25 -13.09 12.83
N PHE A 48 -2.52 -13.11 13.22
CA PHE A 48 -3.23 -11.90 13.64
C PHE A 48 -2.61 -11.25 14.88
N ALA A 49 -1.84 -11.99 15.68
CA ALA A 49 -1.10 -11.44 16.81
C ALA A 49 -0.02 -10.44 16.38
N ASN A 50 0.55 -10.60 15.17
CA ASN A 50 1.59 -9.70 14.65
C ASN A 50 1.04 -8.31 14.27
N MET A 51 -0.29 -8.19 14.15
CA MET A 51 -0.97 -6.93 13.86
C MET A 51 -1.11 -6.04 15.09
N ALA A 52 -0.85 -6.56 16.29
CA ALA A 52 -0.77 -5.75 17.50
C ALA A 52 0.51 -4.91 17.49
N PRO A 53 0.48 -3.65 17.97
CA PRO A 53 -0.72 -2.87 18.34
C PRO A 53 -1.46 -2.31 17.11
N TRP A 54 -2.80 -2.39 17.13
CA TRP A 54 -3.64 -2.12 15.95
C TRP A 54 -3.64 -0.66 15.49
N TRP A 55 -3.37 0.27 16.40
CA TRP A 55 -3.31 1.71 16.11
C TRP A 55 -1.88 2.24 16.03
N GLY A 56 -0.90 1.34 15.94
CA GLY A 56 0.52 1.69 15.95
C GLY A 56 1.02 2.08 17.34
N PHE A 57 2.26 2.56 17.39
CA PHE A 57 2.97 2.87 18.62
C PHE A 57 3.99 3.99 18.41
N HIS A 58 4.43 4.60 19.52
CA HIS A 58 5.47 5.62 19.53
C HIS A 58 6.85 5.01 19.29
N LYS A 59 7.21 4.84 18.01
CA LYS A 59 8.46 4.15 17.60
C LYS A 59 9.72 4.76 18.20
N SER A 60 9.81 6.09 18.29
CA SER A 60 11.01 6.76 18.83
C SER A 60 11.24 6.42 20.31
N GLU A 61 10.16 6.39 21.10
CA GLU A 61 10.21 6.10 22.53
C GLU A 61 10.44 4.61 22.79
N ALA A 62 9.80 3.74 22.01
CA ALA A 62 10.02 2.29 22.08
C ALA A 62 11.49 1.93 21.77
N VAL A 63 12.10 2.56 20.76
CA VAL A 63 13.52 2.36 20.41
C VAL A 63 14.45 2.91 21.49
N ALA A 64 14.11 4.05 22.10
CA ALA A 64 14.87 4.60 23.21
C ALA A 64 14.83 3.68 24.44
N ALA A 65 13.66 3.16 24.80
CA ALA A 65 13.49 2.20 25.90
C ALA A 65 14.22 0.88 25.63
N TRP A 66 14.20 0.40 24.38
CA TRP A 66 14.97 -0.78 23.97
C TRP A 66 16.47 -0.57 24.15
N THR A 67 16.99 0.57 23.69
CA THR A 67 18.42 0.90 23.78
C THR A 67 18.88 1.09 25.23
N ASN A 68 18.00 1.60 26.09
CA ASN A 68 18.27 1.83 27.51
C ASN A 68 18.02 0.58 28.40
N GLY A 69 17.57 -0.54 27.83
CA GLY A 69 17.27 -1.76 28.57
C GLY A 69 16.04 -1.69 29.48
N THR A 70 15.22 -0.64 29.35
CA THR A 70 13.97 -0.46 30.12
C THR A 70 12.73 -0.94 29.35
N TYR A 71 12.91 -1.54 28.18
CA TYR A 71 11.81 -2.10 27.39
C TYR A 71 11.22 -3.35 28.05
N THR A 72 9.95 -3.28 28.40
CA THR A 72 9.17 -4.37 29.02
C THR A 72 8.15 -4.95 28.03
N SER A 73 7.41 -4.08 27.34
CA SER A 73 6.36 -4.46 26.38
C SER A 73 6.10 -3.35 25.37
N ILE A 74 5.51 -3.71 24.22
CA ILE A 74 5.08 -2.74 23.21
C ILE A 74 3.82 -1.97 23.63
N ASP A 75 3.02 -2.52 24.55
CA ASP A 75 1.73 -1.98 24.98
C ASP A 75 1.88 -0.62 25.68
N GLU A 76 3.00 -0.39 26.38
CA GLU A 76 3.33 0.89 27.01
C GLU A 76 3.49 2.03 25.99
N PHE A 77 3.87 1.69 24.75
CA PHE A 77 4.08 2.65 23.66
C PHE A 77 2.93 2.67 22.66
N ALA A 78 1.93 1.80 22.84
CA ALA A 78 0.83 1.63 21.90
C ALA A 78 -0.14 2.82 21.96
N ASN A 79 -0.55 3.30 20.79
CA ASN A 79 -1.65 4.23 20.68
C ASN A 79 -2.92 3.55 21.20
N SER A 80 -3.48 4.08 22.29
CA SER A 80 -4.61 3.48 22.99
C SER A 80 -5.74 4.49 23.19
N GLY A 81 -6.97 3.97 23.30
CA GLY A 81 -8.18 4.78 23.39
C GLY A 81 -8.55 5.51 22.09
N THR A 82 -9.59 6.35 22.18
CA THR A 82 -10.15 7.07 21.01
C THR A 82 -9.14 8.03 20.39
N VAL A 83 -8.33 8.71 21.20
CA VAL A 83 -7.35 9.68 20.72
C VAL A 83 -6.25 8.99 19.91
N GLY A 84 -5.74 7.84 20.39
CA GLY A 84 -4.74 7.05 19.67
C GLY A 84 -5.26 6.47 18.35
N ALA A 85 -6.52 6.02 18.31
CA ALA A 85 -7.13 5.55 17.06
C ALA A 85 -7.28 6.68 16.03
N VAL A 86 -7.79 7.84 16.46
CA VAL A 86 -7.98 8.99 15.57
C VAL A 86 -6.63 9.54 15.07
N SER A 87 -5.60 9.60 15.91
CA SER A 87 -4.27 10.05 15.49
C SER A 87 -3.66 9.14 14.42
N ALA A 88 -3.81 7.82 14.56
CA ALA A 88 -3.36 6.84 13.58
C ALA A 88 -4.09 6.97 12.23
N ILE A 89 -5.41 7.20 12.27
CA ILE A 89 -6.23 7.44 11.06
C ILE A 89 -5.77 8.72 10.37
N LEU A 90 -5.61 9.82 11.11
CA LEU A 90 -5.18 11.11 10.54
C LEU A 90 -3.77 11.05 9.97
N ALA A 91 -2.84 10.34 10.63
CA ALA A 91 -1.50 10.12 10.13
C ALA A 91 -1.52 9.35 8.79
N THR A 92 -2.36 8.31 8.69
CA THR A 92 -2.56 7.55 7.44
C THR A 92 -3.16 8.42 6.35
N PHE A 93 -4.18 9.22 6.69
CA PHE A 93 -4.82 10.13 5.75
C PHE A 93 -3.87 11.20 5.23
N ALA A 94 -2.97 11.72 6.05
CA ALA A 94 -1.99 12.73 5.66
C ALA A 94 -0.99 12.23 4.61
N ILE A 95 -0.65 10.93 4.62
CA ILE A 95 0.24 10.32 3.62
C ILE A 95 -0.52 9.72 2.43
N ALA A 96 -1.81 9.43 2.56
CA ALA A 96 -2.59 8.82 1.49
C ALA A 96 -2.67 9.59 0.13
N PRO A 97 -2.43 10.92 0.02
CA PRO A 97 -2.60 11.63 -1.25
C PRO A 97 -1.77 11.07 -2.42
N TRP A 98 -0.61 10.45 -2.17
CA TRP A 98 0.20 9.85 -3.24
C TRP A 98 -0.51 8.67 -3.93
N ALA A 99 -1.40 7.98 -3.23
CA ALA A 99 -2.14 6.84 -3.78
C ALA A 99 -3.21 7.24 -4.80
N TYR A 100 -3.55 8.54 -4.88
CA TYR A 100 -4.48 9.10 -5.87
C TYR A 100 -3.77 9.64 -7.13
N VAL A 101 -2.45 9.49 -7.23
CA VAL A 101 -1.69 9.87 -8.41
C VAL A 101 -2.09 8.96 -9.58
N GLY A 102 -2.65 9.56 -10.63
CA GLY A 102 -3.13 8.87 -11.83
C GLY A 102 -4.65 8.75 -11.94
N PHE A 103 -5.44 9.30 -11.00
CA PHE A 103 -6.92 9.28 -11.11
C PHE A 103 -7.45 10.02 -12.35
N ASP A 104 -6.71 11.04 -12.79
CA ASP A 104 -6.98 11.89 -13.96
C ASP A 104 -6.72 11.19 -15.29
N THR A 105 -5.88 10.15 -15.28
CA THR A 105 -5.58 9.35 -16.49
C THR A 105 -6.80 8.57 -17.01
N ILE A 106 -7.77 8.23 -16.15
CA ILE A 106 -8.98 7.50 -16.55
C ILE A 106 -9.96 8.43 -17.31
N PRO A 107 -10.34 9.61 -16.79
CA PRO A 107 -11.07 10.62 -17.58
C PRO A 107 -10.31 11.07 -18.83
N GLN A 108 -8.99 11.23 -18.76
CA GLN A 108 -8.18 11.68 -19.90
C GLN A 108 -8.16 10.65 -21.03
N ALA A 109 -7.96 9.36 -20.71
CA ALA A 109 -8.06 8.28 -21.69
C ALA A 109 -9.49 8.18 -22.28
N ALA A 110 -10.52 8.42 -21.46
CA ALA A 110 -11.90 8.43 -21.92
C ALA A 110 -12.20 9.55 -22.93
N GLU A 111 -11.63 10.73 -22.71
CA GLU A 111 -11.71 11.86 -23.62
C GLU A 111 -10.98 11.56 -24.95
N GLU A 112 -9.79 10.97 -24.89
CA GLU A 112 -8.96 10.69 -26.07
C GLU A 112 -9.51 9.54 -26.96
N PHE A 113 -10.14 8.53 -26.37
CA PHE A 113 -10.70 7.39 -27.10
C PHE A 113 -12.20 7.50 -27.43
N LYS A 114 -12.84 8.66 -27.18
CA LYS A 114 -14.29 8.92 -27.38
C LYS A 114 -15.19 7.82 -26.79
N PHE A 115 -14.84 7.28 -25.63
CA PHE A 115 -15.68 6.27 -24.99
C PHE A 115 -16.99 6.88 -24.47
N SER A 116 -18.07 6.10 -24.49
CA SER A 116 -19.32 6.52 -23.84
C SER A 116 -19.08 6.72 -22.35
N TYR A 117 -19.43 7.89 -21.83
CA TYR A 117 -19.26 8.29 -20.42
C TYR A 117 -19.72 7.21 -19.42
N LYS A 118 -20.81 6.48 -19.73
CA LYS A 118 -21.32 5.39 -18.88
C LYS A 118 -20.32 4.23 -18.73
N LYS A 119 -19.60 3.86 -19.80
CA LYS A 119 -18.60 2.77 -19.76
C LYS A 119 -17.38 3.19 -18.94
N VAL A 120 -16.96 4.42 -19.11
CA VAL A 120 -15.81 5.02 -18.40
C VAL A 120 -16.06 5.09 -16.91
N SER A 121 -17.23 5.61 -16.51
CA SER A 121 -17.64 5.66 -15.11
C SER A 121 -17.71 4.26 -14.48
N GLY A 122 -18.19 3.25 -15.21
CA GLY A 122 -18.18 1.86 -14.74
C GLY A 122 -16.77 1.30 -14.52
N ILE A 123 -15.84 1.53 -15.45
CA ILE A 123 -14.44 1.12 -15.32
C ILE A 123 -13.78 1.82 -14.12
N MET A 124 -14.07 3.11 -13.92
CA MET A 124 -13.54 3.89 -12.79
C MET A 124 -13.99 3.32 -11.44
N ILE A 125 -15.27 2.98 -11.28
CA ILE A 125 -15.79 2.39 -10.04
C ILE A 125 -15.13 1.04 -9.76
N VAL A 126 -15.03 0.16 -10.77
CA VAL A 126 -14.36 -1.14 -10.62
C VAL A 126 -12.90 -0.97 -10.24
N ALA A 127 -12.18 -0.02 -10.86
CA ALA A 127 -10.79 0.27 -10.55
C ALA A 127 -10.61 0.77 -9.10
N ILE A 128 -11.51 1.62 -8.60
CA ILE A 128 -11.49 2.10 -7.20
C ILE A 128 -11.72 0.93 -6.24
N ILE A 129 -12.77 0.13 -6.45
CA ILE A 129 -13.08 -1.01 -5.58
C ILE A 129 -11.92 -2.01 -5.56
N PHE A 130 -11.36 -2.31 -6.73
CA PHE A 130 -10.21 -3.19 -6.86
C PHE A 130 -8.97 -2.62 -6.17
N GLY A 131 -8.71 -1.31 -6.33
CA GLY A 131 -7.63 -0.62 -5.62
C GLY A 131 -7.80 -0.70 -4.11
N CYS A 132 -8.99 -0.40 -3.58
CA CYS A 132 -9.30 -0.53 -2.15
C CYS A 132 -9.05 -1.96 -1.65
N PHE A 133 -9.49 -2.97 -2.40
CA PHE A 133 -9.25 -4.37 -2.07
C PHE A 133 -7.74 -4.69 -2.00
N VAL A 134 -6.98 -4.33 -3.04
CA VAL A 134 -5.54 -4.60 -3.12
C VAL A 134 -4.77 -3.91 -2.00
N TYR A 135 -5.04 -2.63 -1.73
CA TYR A 135 -4.38 -1.89 -0.65
C TYR A 135 -4.69 -2.49 0.72
N THR A 136 -5.96 -2.82 0.98
CA THR A 136 -6.36 -3.43 2.26
C THR A 136 -5.71 -4.80 2.42
N ALA A 137 -5.81 -5.66 1.42
CA ALA A 137 -5.22 -7.00 1.44
C ALA A 137 -3.70 -6.93 1.68
N ASN A 138 -2.97 -6.12 0.91
CA ASN A 138 -1.52 -6.04 1.01
C ASN A 138 -1.05 -5.49 2.36
N ASN A 139 -1.74 -4.47 2.90
CA ASN A 139 -1.42 -3.93 4.22
C ASN A 139 -1.71 -4.95 5.33
N THR A 140 -2.84 -5.66 5.27
CA THR A 140 -3.18 -6.72 6.24
C THR A 140 -2.20 -7.89 6.18
N ILE A 141 -1.85 -8.35 4.98
CA ILE A 141 -0.87 -9.42 4.78
C ILE A 141 0.49 -9.02 5.36
N THR A 142 0.94 -7.81 5.06
CA THR A 142 2.22 -7.29 5.55
C THR A 142 2.22 -7.21 7.08
N ALA A 143 1.15 -6.68 7.68
CA ALA A 143 0.99 -6.59 9.12
C ALA A 143 0.92 -7.96 9.81
N ALA A 144 0.29 -8.94 9.17
CA ALA A 144 0.15 -10.29 9.74
C ALA A 144 1.40 -11.16 9.54
N ALA A 145 2.16 -10.96 8.45
CA ALA A 145 3.32 -11.79 8.11
C ALA A 145 4.64 -11.32 8.74
N LEU A 146 4.78 -10.03 9.06
CA LEU A 146 5.98 -9.48 9.68
C LEU A 146 5.90 -9.50 11.21
N GLU A 147 6.88 -10.11 11.86
CA GLU A 147 7.08 -9.97 13.31
C GLU A 147 7.69 -8.59 13.59
N ASN A 148 6.83 -7.62 13.92
CA ASN A 148 7.21 -6.21 13.98
C ASN A 148 7.92 -5.80 15.29
N TRP A 149 7.86 -6.63 16.33
CA TRP A 149 8.42 -6.34 17.64
C TRP A 149 8.84 -7.62 18.37
N PRO A 150 9.86 -7.55 19.24
CA PRO A 150 10.34 -8.71 20.00
C PRO A 150 9.22 -9.21 20.90
N LYS A 151 8.77 -10.46 20.66
CA LYS A 151 7.76 -11.11 21.50
C LYS A 151 8.25 -11.15 22.94
N GLN A 152 7.35 -10.85 23.87
CA GLN A 152 7.58 -11.03 25.31
C GLN A 152 8.22 -12.42 25.55
N PRO A 153 9.19 -12.54 26.48
CA PRO A 153 9.82 -13.82 26.80
C PRO A 153 8.82 -14.89 27.25
#